data_AF-M2VW06-F1
#
_entry.id   AF-M2VW06-F1
#
_cell.length_a   1.000
_cell.length_b   1.000
_cell.length_c   1.000
_cell.angle_alpha   90.00
_cell.angle_beta   90.00
_cell.angle_gamma   90.00
#
_symmetry.space_group_name_H-M   'P 1'
#
loop_
_entity.id
_entity.type
_entity.pdbx_description
1 polymer ?
#
loop_
_entity_poly.entity_id
_entity_poly.type
_entity_poly.pdbx_seq_one_letter_code
_entity_poly.pdbx_strand_id
1 'polypeptide(L)'
;MQAGHGSAPVDVGVEWLRAKGAWSFYILLIITVRVIIGTILDLEPYQSWSTINILHATVTFFVFHWIKGSPFPTNWTEDYNVDKYTWWEQIDRKRQNTPNRKFFTAVVIVLYLLALDSTPKEYVAVHIANFVAFIIVFIAKMPWMHKVRIFGINK
;
A
#
# COMPACT_ATOMS: atom_id res chain seq x y z
N MET A 1 3.45 3.59 -30.86
CA MET A 1 3.60 2.20 -30.38
C MET A 1 2.66 2.01 -29.22
N GLN A 2 1.61 1.21 -29.40
CA GLN A 2 0.52 1.03 -28.45
C GLN A 2 0.67 -0.35 -27.83
N ALA A 3 1.31 -0.44 -26.67
CA ALA A 3 1.36 -1.64 -25.86
C ALA A 3 0.45 -1.43 -24.65
N GLY A 4 -0.78 -1.93 -24.76
CA GLY A 4 -1.78 -1.77 -23.71
C GLY A 4 -3.03 -2.55 -24.07
N HIS A 5 -2.96 -3.88 -24.00
CA HIS A 5 -4.14 -4.72 -24.08
C HIS A 5 -5.07 -4.42 -22.89
N GLY A 6 -6.15 -3.67 -23.12
CA GLY A 6 -7.33 -3.63 -22.24
C GLY A 6 -7.28 -2.76 -20.97
N SER A 7 -6.19 -2.04 -20.70
CA SER A 7 -6.12 -1.09 -19.58
C SER A 7 -6.96 0.14 -19.92
N ALA A 8 -7.93 0.50 -19.07
CA ALA A 8 -8.60 1.79 -19.21
C ALA A 8 -7.56 2.90 -19.01
N PRO A 9 -7.63 4.02 -19.75
CA PRO A 9 -6.63 5.10 -19.71
C PRO A 9 -6.39 5.72 -18.33
N VAL A 10 -7.24 5.42 -17.35
CA VAL A 10 -7.22 5.94 -15.99
C VAL A 10 -6.52 5.03 -14.98
N ASP A 11 -6.18 3.78 -15.35
CA ASP A 11 -5.63 2.76 -14.44
C ASP A 11 -4.11 2.52 -14.66
N VAL A 12 -3.41 3.35 -15.45
CA VAL A 12 -2.04 3.06 -15.90
C VAL A 12 -1.01 3.18 -14.76
N GLY A 13 -0.42 2.05 -14.36
CA GLY A 13 0.47 1.86 -13.21
C GLY A 13 -0.15 1.02 -12.08
N VAL A 14 -1.48 0.90 -12.06
CA VAL A 14 -2.24 0.17 -11.02
C VAL A 14 -3.10 -0.96 -11.57
N GLU A 15 -3.10 -1.16 -12.89
CA GLU A 15 -3.89 -2.19 -13.58
C GLU A 15 -3.50 -3.61 -13.17
N TRP A 16 -2.24 -3.83 -12.77
CA TRP A 16 -1.74 -5.12 -12.29
C TRP A 16 -2.48 -5.61 -11.04
N LEU A 17 -3.05 -4.68 -10.25
CA LEU A 17 -3.89 -5.01 -9.08
C LEU A 17 -5.17 -5.76 -9.45
N ARG A 18 -5.60 -5.68 -10.71
CA ARG A 18 -6.78 -6.38 -11.22
C ARG A 18 -6.45 -7.73 -11.85
N ALA A 19 -5.18 -8.11 -11.94
CA ALA A 19 -4.77 -9.38 -12.49
C ALA A 19 -5.26 -10.56 -11.64
N LYS A 20 -5.59 -11.69 -12.28
CA LYS A 20 -5.93 -12.93 -11.57
C LYS A 20 -4.72 -13.37 -10.76
N GLY A 21 -4.89 -13.55 -9.45
CA GLY A 21 -3.83 -13.94 -8.54
C GLY A 21 -3.00 -12.78 -7.94
N ALA A 22 -3.32 -11.52 -8.25
CA ALA A 22 -2.61 -10.37 -7.68
C ALA A 22 -2.58 -10.38 -6.15
N TRP A 23 -3.68 -10.77 -5.50
CA TRP A 23 -3.75 -10.86 -4.04
C TRP A 23 -2.87 -11.96 -3.48
N SER A 24 -2.89 -13.14 -4.10
CA SER A 24 -2.04 -14.26 -3.71
C SER A 24 -0.56 -13.91 -3.88
N PHE A 25 -0.19 -13.30 -5.01
CA PHE A 25 1.16 -12.80 -5.23
C PHE A 25 1.57 -11.79 -4.17
N TYR A 26 0.69 -10.86 -3.81
CA TYR A 26 0.95 -9.84 -2.79
C TYR A 26 1.18 -10.44 -1.40
N ILE A 27 0.36 -11.42 -1.00
CA ILE A 27 0.53 -12.15 0.26
C ILE A 27 1.86 -12.91 0.27
N LEU A 28 2.16 -13.63 -0.82
CA LEU A 28 3.42 -14.37 -0.95
C LEU A 28 4.62 -13.43 -0.86
N LEU A 29 4.57 -12.28 -1.55
CA LEU A 29 5.62 -11.27 -1.47
C LEU A 29 5.88 -10.82 -0.03
N ILE A 30 4.83 -10.50 0.72
CA ILE A 30 4.96 -10.09 2.13
C ILE A 30 5.60 -11.19 2.98
N ILE A 31 5.13 -12.43 2.84
CA ILE A 31 5.66 -13.58 3.58
C ILE A 31 7.14 -13.81 3.22
N THR A 32 7.48 -13.79 1.93
CA THR A 32 8.86 -13.94 1.45
C THR A 32 9.75 -12.85 2.02
N VAL A 33 9.35 -11.58 1.96
CA VAL A 33 10.14 -10.47 2.52
C VAL A 33 10.31 -10.62 4.03
N ARG A 34 9.25 -10.99 4.77
CA ARG A 34 9.32 -11.27 6.22
C ARG A 34 10.33 -12.37 6.53
N VAL A 35 10.28 -13.49 5.80
CA VAL A 35 11.20 -14.63 5.98
C VAL A 35 12.64 -14.20 5.68
N ILE A 36 12.87 -13.54 4.55
CA ILE A 36 14.21 -13.05 4.15
C ILE A 36 14.78 -12.10 5.22
N ILE A 37 14.00 -11.14 5.69
CA ILE A 37 14.44 -10.20 6.74
C ILE A 37 14.79 -10.96 8.02
N GLY A 38 13.94 -11.92 8.43
CA GLY A 38 14.19 -12.73 9.62
C GLY A 38 15.46 -13.58 9.51
N THR A 39 15.70 -14.21 8.36
CA THR A 39 16.84 -15.12 8.18
C THR A 39 18.15 -14.41 7.89
N ILE A 40 18.15 -13.34 7.09
CA ILE A 40 19.38 -12.62 6.73
C ILE A 40 19.89 -11.78 7.91
N LEU A 41 18.99 -11.17 8.67
CA LEU A 41 19.34 -10.30 9.80
C LEU A 41 19.33 -11.02 11.15
N ASP A 42 19.07 -12.33 11.16
CA ASP A 42 18.98 -13.17 12.36
C ASP A 42 18.08 -12.59 13.46
N LEU A 43 16.89 -12.12 13.06
CA LEU A 43 15.96 -11.43 13.94
C LEU A 43 15.02 -12.40 14.66
N GLU A 44 14.70 -12.06 15.91
CA GLU A 44 13.66 -12.75 16.65
C GLU A 44 12.30 -12.63 15.94
N PRO A 45 11.37 -13.58 16.12
CA PRO A 45 10.10 -13.59 15.40
C PRO A 45 9.31 -12.28 15.49
N TYR A 46 9.29 -11.63 16.66
CA TYR A 46 8.59 -10.35 16.86
C TYR A 46 9.28 -9.18 16.13
N GLN A 47 10.61 -9.16 16.11
CA GLN A 47 11.39 -8.12 15.41
C GLN A 47 11.13 -8.21 13.91
N SER A 48 11.09 -9.43 13.36
CA SER A 48 10.75 -9.67 11.95
C SER A 48 9.32 -9.19 11.62
N TRP A 49 8.32 -9.50 12.47
CA TRP A 49 6.93 -9.05 12.28
C TRP A 49 6.76 -7.53 12.42
N SER A 50 7.42 -6.91 13.40
CA SER A 50 7.40 -5.45 13.56
C SER A 50 8.09 -4.74 12.39
N THR A 51 9.23 -5.28 11.93
CA THR A 51 9.97 -4.72 10.79
C THR A 51 9.14 -4.77 9.52
N ILE A 52 8.50 -5.91 9.20
CA ILE A 52 7.66 -5.99 8.00
C ILE A 52 6.42 -5.08 8.10
N ASN A 53 5.83 -4.91 9.28
CA ASN A 53 4.71 -3.98 9.47
C ASN A 53 5.11 -2.52 9.19
N ILE A 54 6.22 -2.06 9.77
CA ILE A 54 6.73 -0.69 9.58
C ILE A 54 7.20 -0.47 8.14
N LEU A 55 7.94 -1.44 7.57
CA LEU A 55 8.43 -1.38 6.20
C LEU A 55 7.27 -1.32 5.21
N HIS A 56 6.27 -2.19 5.39
CA HIS A 56 5.07 -2.22 4.56
C HIS A 56 4.31 -0.90 4.63
N ALA A 57 4.07 -0.37 5.84
CA ALA A 57 3.42 0.91 6.01
C ALA A 57 4.18 2.03 5.30
N THR A 58 5.50 2.10 5.46
CA THR A 58 6.35 3.13 4.86
C THR A 58 6.34 3.06 3.33
N VAL A 59 6.64 1.88 2.77
CA VAL A 59 6.72 1.68 1.32
C VAL A 59 5.35 1.89 0.67
N THR A 60 4.29 1.32 1.25
CA THR A 60 2.96 1.45 0.66
C THR A 60 2.37 2.84 0.82
N PHE A 61 2.72 3.58 1.88
CA PHE A 61 2.38 4.99 1.99
C PHE A 61 3.01 5.78 0.85
N PHE A 62 4.32 5.63 0.64
CA PHE A 62 5.01 6.31 -0.45
C PHE A 62 4.42 5.94 -1.82
N VAL A 63 4.34 4.65 -2.14
CA VAL A 63 3.87 4.19 -3.46
C VAL A 63 2.42 4.56 -3.72
N PHE A 64 1.50 4.34 -2.77
CA PHE A 64 0.08 4.53 -3.03
C PHE A 64 -0.43 5.95 -2.71
N HIS A 65 0.17 6.64 -1.75
CA HIS A 65 -0.36 7.93 -1.26
C HIS A 65 0.55 9.13 -1.57
N TRP A 66 1.80 8.90 -2.01
CA TRP A 66 2.70 9.98 -2.42
C TRP A 66 2.86 10.08 -3.94
N ILE A 67 3.12 8.96 -4.62
CA ILE A 67 3.30 8.93 -6.07
C ILE A 67 1.98 9.27 -6.78
N LYS A 68 2.04 10.24 -7.71
CA LYS A 68 0.94 10.66 -8.58
C LYS A 68 1.23 10.38 -10.05
N GLY A 69 0.20 10.42 -10.88
CA GLY A 69 0.33 10.27 -12.32
C GLY A 69 0.59 8.82 -12.74
N SER A 70 1.05 8.66 -13.97
CA SER A 70 1.41 7.37 -14.55
C SER A 70 2.92 7.33 -14.81
N PRO A 71 3.61 6.20 -14.51
CA PRO A 71 5.02 6.04 -14.86
C PRO A 71 5.23 5.93 -16.38
N PHE A 72 4.16 5.66 -17.14
CA PHE A 72 4.18 5.54 -18.59
C PHE A 72 3.15 6.50 -19.20
N PRO A 73 3.45 7.81 -19.28
CA PRO A 73 2.52 8.78 -19.81
C PRO A 73 2.18 8.46 -21.27
N THR A 74 0.89 8.34 -21.54
CA THR A 74 0.32 8.24 -22.89
C THR A 74 -0.47 9.52 -23.20
N ASN A 75 -0.92 9.70 -24.45
CA ASN A 75 -1.76 10.84 -24.84
C ASN A 75 -3.02 10.99 -23.97
N TRP A 76 -3.52 9.90 -23.39
CA TRP A 76 -4.67 9.91 -22.48
C TRP A 76 -4.39 10.49 -21.09
N THR A 77 -3.12 10.66 -20.71
CA THR A 77 -2.74 11.13 -19.37
C THR A 77 -3.25 12.56 -19.13
N GLU A 78 -3.21 13.39 -20.18
CA GLU A 78 -3.69 14.77 -20.16
C GLU A 78 -5.22 14.84 -20.12
N ASP A 79 -5.91 14.07 -20.97
CA ASP A 79 -7.37 14.06 -21.06
C ASP A 79 -8.07 13.65 -19.75
N TYR A 80 -7.47 12.71 -18.99
CA TYR A 80 -8.07 12.17 -17.77
C TYR A 80 -7.51 12.75 -16.46
N ASN A 81 -6.67 13.80 -16.56
CA ASN A 81 -6.02 14.46 -15.42
C ASN A 81 -5.38 13.46 -14.45
N VAL A 82 -4.67 12.45 -14.97
CA VAL A 82 -4.13 11.33 -14.17
C VAL A 82 -3.04 11.81 -13.21
N ASP A 83 -2.29 12.83 -13.60
CA ASP A 83 -1.27 13.56 -12.85
C ASP A 83 -1.77 14.11 -11.48
N LYS A 84 -3.07 14.39 -11.35
CA LYS A 84 -3.66 14.93 -10.11
C LYS A 84 -3.95 13.86 -9.04
N TYR A 85 -3.94 12.59 -9.42
CA TYR A 85 -4.36 11.48 -8.56
C TYR A 85 -3.18 10.64 -8.11
N THR A 86 -3.18 10.26 -6.84
CA THR A 86 -2.23 9.26 -6.35
C THR A 86 -2.57 7.88 -6.89
N TRP A 87 -1.62 6.94 -6.85
CA TRP A 87 -1.88 5.57 -7.29
C TRP A 87 -3.02 4.93 -6.48
N TRP A 88 -3.12 5.19 -5.17
CA TRP A 88 -4.28 4.76 -4.38
C TRP A 88 -5.58 5.26 -4.97
N GLU A 89 -5.64 6.52 -5.36
CA GLU A 89 -6.85 7.15 -5.89
C GLU A 89 -7.19 6.62 -7.28
N GLN A 90 -6.21 6.16 -8.06
CA GLN A 90 -6.42 5.59 -9.39
C GLN A 90 -6.99 4.15 -9.35
N ILE A 91 -6.77 3.38 -8.27
CA ILE A 91 -7.24 1.98 -8.14
C ILE A 91 -8.72 1.85 -8.52
N ASP A 92 -8.99 0.83 -9.35
CA ASP A 92 -10.31 0.43 -9.83
C ASP A 92 -11.10 1.60 -10.44
N ARG A 93 -10.46 2.35 -11.34
CA ARG A 93 -11.05 3.49 -12.05
C ARG A 93 -11.60 4.55 -11.09
N LYS A 94 -10.85 4.84 -10.03
CA LYS A 94 -11.21 5.83 -8.99
C LYS A 94 -12.47 5.48 -8.18
N ARG A 95 -13.01 4.25 -8.30
CA ARG A 95 -14.15 3.80 -7.50
C ARG A 95 -13.71 3.52 -6.06
N GLN A 96 -14.52 3.96 -5.11
CA GLN A 96 -14.31 3.68 -3.69
C GLN A 96 -14.91 2.33 -3.30
N ASN A 97 -14.51 1.80 -2.14
CA ASN A 97 -15.07 0.59 -1.52
C ASN A 97 -15.04 -0.69 -2.38
N THR A 98 -14.08 -0.78 -3.30
CA THR A 98 -13.90 -1.95 -4.16
C THR A 98 -13.22 -3.11 -3.42
N PRO A 99 -13.32 -4.35 -3.94
CA PRO A 99 -12.63 -5.49 -3.35
C PRO A 99 -11.13 -5.27 -3.17
N ASN A 100 -10.43 -4.69 -4.14
CA ASN A 100 -8.98 -4.44 -4.03
C ASN A 100 -8.66 -3.47 -2.89
N ARG A 101 -9.40 -2.36 -2.76
CA ARG A 101 -9.19 -1.41 -1.67
C ARG A 101 -9.44 -2.05 -0.30
N LYS A 102 -10.50 -2.86 -0.18
CA LYS A 102 -10.79 -3.62 1.04
C LYS A 102 -9.68 -4.60 1.37
N PHE A 103 -9.18 -5.33 0.37
CA PHE A 103 -8.06 -6.25 0.52
C PHE A 103 -6.80 -5.53 1.05
N PHE A 104 -6.35 -4.44 0.40
CA PHE A 104 -5.17 -3.70 0.86
C PHE A 104 -5.34 -3.06 2.24
N THR A 105 -6.56 -2.69 2.60
CA THR A 105 -6.87 -2.21 3.96
C THR A 105 -6.81 -3.35 4.96
N ALA A 106 -7.36 -4.52 4.62
CA ALA A 106 -7.31 -5.71 5.47
C ALA A 106 -5.88 -6.20 5.70
N VAL A 107 -5.00 -6.16 4.69
CA VAL A 107 -3.59 -6.52 4.85
C VAL A 107 -2.90 -5.66 5.92
N VAL A 108 -3.13 -4.34 5.89
CA VAL A 108 -2.57 -3.42 6.90
C VAL A 108 -3.06 -3.78 8.31
N ILE A 109 -4.34 -4.11 8.46
CA ILE A 109 -4.90 -4.53 9.75
C ILE A 109 -4.27 -5.84 10.22
N VAL A 110 -4.18 -6.85 9.34
CA VAL A 110 -3.63 -8.16 9.69
C VAL A 110 -2.14 -8.05 10.05
N LEU A 111 -1.35 -7.28 9.30
CA LEU A 111 0.06 -7.08 9.62
C LEU A 111 0.27 -6.41 10.98
N TYR A 112 -0.55 -5.40 11.30
CA TYR A 112 -0.52 -4.78 12.62
C TYR A 112 -0.90 -5.78 13.72
N LEU A 113 -1.95 -6.58 13.53
CA LEU A 113 -2.36 -7.58 14.52
C LEU A 113 -1.28 -8.65 14.74
N LEU A 114 -0.59 -9.10 13.69
CA LEU A 114 0.54 -10.04 13.81
C LEU A 114 1.74 -9.41 14.53
N ALA A 115 2.05 -8.15 14.24
CA ALA A 115 3.09 -7.41 14.96
C ALA A 115 2.73 -7.21 16.44
N LEU A 116 1.47 -6.88 16.72
CA LEU A 116 0.93 -6.70 18.08
C LEU A 116 0.98 -8.01 18.90
N ASP A 117 0.50 -9.11 18.32
CA ASP A 117 0.47 -10.42 18.97
C ASP A 117 1.87 -10.98 19.24
N SER A 118 2.78 -10.82 18.28
CA SER A 118 4.15 -11.33 18.40
C SER A 118 5.03 -10.53 19.36
N THR A 119 4.78 -9.22 19.54
CA THR A 119 5.65 -8.34 20.35
C THR A 119 5.38 -8.53 21.84
N PRO A 120 6.40 -8.89 22.66
CA PRO A 120 6.24 -9.01 24.11
C PRO A 120 5.74 -7.70 24.75
N LYS A 121 4.95 -7.82 25.83
CA LYS A 121 4.18 -6.71 26.41
C LYS A 121 5.06 -5.61 26.99
N GLU A 122 6.25 -5.97 27.44
CA GLU A 122 7.27 -5.10 28.01
C GLU A 122 7.87 -4.11 27.00
N TYR A 123 7.83 -4.42 25.69
CA TYR A 123 8.39 -3.57 24.64
C TYR A 123 7.42 -2.48 24.18
N VAL A 124 7.05 -1.59 25.11
CA VAL A 124 6.07 -0.50 24.87
C VAL A 124 6.44 0.37 23.67
N ALA A 125 7.73 0.70 23.50
CA ALA A 125 8.19 1.52 22.38
C ALA A 125 7.92 0.86 21.01
N VAL A 126 8.06 -0.47 20.91
CA VAL A 126 7.82 -1.24 19.68
C VAL A 126 6.32 -1.29 19.38
N HIS A 127 5.49 -1.48 20.41
CA HIS A 127 4.02 -1.38 20.27
C HIS A 127 3.57 -0.01 19.73
N ILE A 128 4.11 1.07 20.29
CA ILE A 128 3.83 2.43 19.83
C ILE A 128 4.27 2.61 18.37
N ALA A 129 5.48 2.18 18.01
CA ALA A 129 5.97 2.28 16.64
C ALA A 129 5.08 1.52 15.64
N ASN A 130 4.68 0.29 15.97
CA ASN A 130 3.77 -0.51 15.14
C ASN A 130 2.40 0.15 14.99
N PHE A 131 1.85 0.70 16.07
CA PHE A 131 0.55 1.36 16.05
C PHE A 131 0.58 2.68 15.27
N VAL A 132 1.64 3.48 15.40
CA VAL A 132 1.82 4.72 14.63
C VAL A 132 1.96 4.41 13.14
N ALA A 133 2.76 3.40 12.77
CA ALA A 133 2.88 2.97 11.38
C ALA A 133 1.52 2.52 10.81
N PHE A 134 0.78 1.70 11.58
CA PHE A 134 -0.56 1.25 11.24
C PHE A 134 -1.53 2.41 11.04
N ILE A 135 -1.65 3.32 12.01
CA ILE A 135 -2.70 4.35 11.98
C ILE A 135 -2.50 5.33 10.83
N ILE A 136 -1.24 5.68 10.50
CA ILE A 136 -0.91 6.55 9.38
C ILE A 136 -1.43 5.95 8.07
N VAL A 137 -1.05 4.70 7.77
CA VAL A 137 -1.40 4.08 6.49
C VAL A 137 -2.87 3.63 6.46
N PHE A 138 -3.45 3.23 7.60
CA PHE A 138 -4.86 2.90 7.71
C PHE A 138 -5.75 4.11 7.42
N ILE A 139 -5.48 5.25 8.06
CA ILE A 139 -6.22 6.50 7.80
C ILE A 139 -6.08 6.88 6.32
N ALA A 140 -4.87 6.83 5.76
CA ALA A 140 -4.62 7.17 4.36
C ALA A 140 -5.46 6.35 3.37
N LYS A 141 -5.81 5.11 3.73
CA LYS A 141 -6.64 4.21 2.90
C LYS A 141 -8.14 4.49 2.98
N MET A 142 -8.61 5.25 3.97
CA MET A 142 -10.03 5.48 4.16
C MET A 142 -10.66 6.31 3.03
N PRO A 143 -11.93 6.03 2.64
CA PRO A 143 -12.60 6.75 1.55
C PRO A 143 -12.69 8.26 1.77
N TRP A 144 -12.81 8.72 3.02
CA TRP A 144 -12.87 10.15 3.36
C TRP A 144 -11.53 10.88 3.16
N MET A 145 -10.41 10.16 2.99
CA MET A 145 -9.12 10.75 2.63
C MET A 145 -8.97 10.95 1.11
N HIS A 146 -9.98 10.61 0.31
CA HIS A 146 -9.91 10.78 -1.14
C HIS A 146 -9.68 12.25 -1.51
N LYS A 147 -8.61 12.52 -2.27
CA LYS A 147 -8.15 13.87 -2.68
C LYS A 147 -7.78 14.80 -1.54
N VAL A 148 -7.71 14.31 -0.30
CA VAL A 148 -7.26 15.11 0.84
C VAL A 148 -5.74 15.21 0.77
N ARG A 149 -5.25 16.45 0.83
CA ARG A 149 -3.82 16.78 0.90
C ARG A 149 -3.60 17.58 2.18
N ILE A 150 -3.14 16.90 3.23
CA ILE A 150 -2.90 17.53 4.53
C ILE A 150 -1.87 18.65 4.33
N PHE A 151 -2.16 19.85 4.84
CA PHE A 151 -1.35 21.06 4.67
C PHE A 151 -1.11 21.52 3.22
N GLY A 152 -1.84 20.98 2.24
CA GLY A 152 -1.65 21.31 0.83
C GLY A 152 -0.35 20.78 0.21
N ILE A 153 0.34 19.87 0.89
CA ILE A 153 1.54 19.20 0.37
C ILE A 153 1.13 18.25 -0.76
N ASN A 154 1.95 18.17 -1.81
CA ASN A 154 1.71 17.29 -2.97
C ASN A 154 0.40 17.61 -3.73
N LYS A 155 0.03 18.89 -3.82
CA LYS A 155 -1.00 19.37 -4.76
C LYS A 155 -0.58 19.17 -6.21
#